data_AF-A0A7Y2HIN0-F1
#
_entry.id   AF-A0A7Y2HIN0-F1
#
_cell.length_a   1.000
_cell.length_b   1.000
_cell.length_c   1.000
_cell.angle_alpha   90.00
_cell.angle_beta   90.00
_cell.angle_gamma   90.00
#
_symmetry.space_group_name_H-M   'P 1'
#
loop_
_entity.id
_entity.type
_entity.pdbx_description
1 polymer ?
#
loop_
_entity_poly.entity_id
_entity_poly.type
_entity_poly.pdbx_seq_one_letter_code
_entity_poly.pdbx_strand_id
1 'polypeptide(L)'
;FDDGNKMAKFSLATDDSYKDKNGEKVERAYWHNIIVRGGLVNVVENYVTKGKEIAIEGKLTNRSYETKEGDTRYVTEVFCNELLLL
;
A
#
# COMPACT_ATOMS: atom_id res chain seq x y z
N PHE A 1 -8.39 -17.70 -2.23
CA PHE A 1 -9.72 -17.84 -1.63
C PHE A 1 -10.33 -19.14 -2.12
N ASP A 2 -11.28 -19.73 -1.40
CA ASP A 2 -11.86 -21.05 -1.74
C ASP A 2 -12.59 -21.05 -3.10
N ASP A 3 -12.92 -19.86 -3.62
CA ASP A 3 -13.54 -19.62 -4.93
C ASP A 3 -12.53 -19.41 -6.09
N GLY A 4 -11.23 -19.63 -5.84
CA GLY A 4 -10.18 -19.45 -6.86
C GLY A 4 -9.74 -18.00 -7.06
N ASN A 5 -10.31 -17.04 -6.34
CA ASN A 5 -9.84 -15.66 -6.39
C ASN A 5 -8.45 -15.55 -5.72
N LYS A 6 -7.64 -14.61 -6.25
CA LYS A 6 -6.36 -14.19 -5.66
C LYS A 6 -6.45 -12.77 -5.12
N MET A 7 -5.59 -12.47 -4.15
CA MET A 7 -5.36 -11.12 -3.63
C MET A 7 -3.86 -10.96 -3.40
N ALA A 8 -3.32 -9.81 -3.79
CA ALA A 8 -1.98 -9.40 -3.42
C ALA A 8 -2.06 -8.29 -2.36
N LYS A 9 -1.13 -8.35 -1.42
CA LYS A 9 -0.95 -7.33 -0.39
C LYS A 9 0.53 -7.03 -0.23
N PHE A 10 0.89 -5.76 -0.27
CA PHE A 10 2.27 -5.32 -0.11
C PHE A 10 2.32 -3.93 0.52
N SER A 11 3.50 -3.58 1.04
CA SER A 11 3.77 -2.22 1.51
C SER A 11 4.41 -1.41 0.39
N LEU A 12 4.00 -0.16 0.26
CA LEU A 12 4.60 0.82 -0.65
C LEU A 12 5.20 1.95 0.19
N ALA A 13 6.46 2.26 -0.06
CA ALA A 13 7.09 3.46 0.49
C ALA A 13 6.92 4.60 -0.51
N THR A 14 6.53 5.79 -0.03
CA THR A 14 6.60 7.03 -0.81
C THR A 14 7.51 8.01 -0.07
N ASP A 15 8.52 8.51 -0.75
CA ASP A 15 9.44 9.47 -0.18
C ASP A 15 8.93 10.90 -0.42
N ASP A 16 9.04 11.72 0.62
CA ASP A 16 8.78 13.16 0.58
C ASP A 16 9.99 13.90 1.17
N SER A 17 10.27 15.09 0.65
CA SER A 17 11.31 15.94 1.20
C SER A 17 10.89 17.40 1.23
N TYR A 18 11.09 18.03 2.38
CA TYR A 18 10.76 19.44 2.59
C TYR A 18 11.89 20.14 3.34
N LYS A 19 11.90 21.48 3.29
CA LYS A 19 12.79 22.28 4.13
C LYS A 19 12.06 22.66 5.41
N ASP A 20 12.72 22.44 6.55
CA ASP A 20 12.18 22.86 7.84
C ASP A 20 12.34 24.38 8.05
N LYS A 21 11.94 24.86 9.23
CA LYS A 21 12.03 26.28 9.59
C LYS A 21 13.46 26.80 9.69
N ASN A 22 14.43 25.93 9.90
CA ASN A 22 15.86 26.25 9.98
C ASN A 22 16.53 26.20 8.60
N GLY A 23 15.80 25.79 7.56
CA GLY A 23 16.31 25.64 6.19
C GLY A 23 16.98 24.28 5.93
N GLU A 24 16.91 23.35 6.89
CA GLU A 24 17.48 22.01 6.76
C GLU A 24 16.55 21.12 5.92
N LYS A 25 17.14 20.29 5.06
CA LYS A 25 16.39 19.31 4.27
C LYS A 25 15.98 18.15 5.18
N VAL A 26 14.68 17.91 5.28
CA VAL A 26 14.10 16.75 5.97
C VAL A 26 13.57 15.78 4.93
N GLU A 27 14.00 14.53 5.01
CA GLU A 27 13.52 13.43 4.17
C GLU A 27 12.66 12.50 5.02
N ARG A 28 11.55 12.03 4.45
CA ARG A 28 10.63 11.13 5.15
C ARG A 28 10.05 10.09 4.19
N ALA A 29 10.07 8.84 4.62
CA ALA A 29 9.35 7.76 3.97
C ALA A 29 7.98 7.56 4.64
N TYR A 30 6.92 7.54 3.84
CA TYR A 30 5.58 7.13 4.27
C TYR A 30 5.29 5.73 3.79
N TRP A 31 4.73 4.90 4.67
CA TRP A 31 4.41 3.50 4.38
C TRP A 31 2.91 3.30 4.24
N HIS A 32 2.52 2.73 3.11
CA HIS A 32 1.13 2.50 2.75
C HIS A 32 0.88 1.00 2.58
N ASN A 33 -0.25 0.51 3.11
CA ASN A 33 -0.69 -0.86 2.87
C ASN A 33 -1.54 -0.90 1.61
N ILE A 34 -1.10 -1.63 0.59
CA ILE A 34 -1.79 -1.74 -0.70
C ILE A 34 -2.49 -3.09 -0.79
N ILE A 35 -3.76 -3.07 -1.19
CA ILE A 35 -4.56 -4.27 -1.48
C ILE A 35 -4.91 -4.28 -2.96
N VAL A 36 -4.61 -5.39 -3.63
CA VAL A 36 -4.92 -5.61 -5.04
C VAL A 36 -5.76 -6.89 -5.17
N ARG A 37 -6.83 -6.83 -5.97
CA ARG A 37 -7.71 -7.97 -6.26
C ARG A 37 -7.98 -8.07 -7.77
N GLY A 38 -8.52 -9.21 -8.20
CA GLY A 38 -8.91 -9.42 -9.59
C GLY A 38 -7.71 -9.47 -10.56
N GLY A 39 -7.92 -9.01 -11.79
CA GLY A 39 -6.93 -9.15 -12.88
C GLY A 39 -5.57 -8.52 -12.62
N LEU A 40 -5.51 -7.43 -11.83
CA LEU A 40 -4.25 -6.76 -11.49
C LEU A 40 -3.34 -7.61 -10.60
N VAL A 41 -3.87 -8.63 -9.92
CA VAL A 41 -3.04 -9.53 -9.08
C VAL A 41 -1.99 -10.24 -9.92
N ASN A 42 -2.34 -10.65 -11.15
CA ASN A 42 -1.38 -11.29 -12.04
C ASN A 42 -0.28 -10.32 -12.50
N VAL A 43 -0.57 -9.02 -12.63
CA VAL A 43 0.44 -8.00 -12.94
C VAL A 43 1.40 -7.85 -11.76
N VAL A 44 0.86 -7.73 -10.55
CA VAL A 44 1.67 -7.62 -9.33
C VAL A 44 2.55 -8.86 -9.15
N GLU A 45 1.97 -10.06 -9.26
CA GLU A 45 2.67 -11.34 -9.09
C GLU A 45 3.86 -11.50 -10.06
N ASN A 46 3.70 -11.05 -11.32
CA ASN A 46 4.72 -11.26 -12.35
C ASN A 46 5.75 -10.12 -12.46
N TYR A 47 5.38 -8.89 -12.12
CA TYR A 47 6.20 -7.71 -12.45
C TYR A 47 6.58 -6.84 -11.25
N VAL A 48 5.90 -6.95 -10.12
CA VAL A 48 6.13 -6.09 -8.95
C VAL A 48 6.94 -6.85 -7.89
N THR A 49 8.24 -6.59 -7.87
CA THR A 49 9.18 -7.13 -6.87
C THR A 49 9.62 -6.05 -5.89
N LYS A 50 10.31 -6.44 -4.81
CA LYS A 50 10.89 -5.49 -3.85
C LYS A 50 11.77 -4.46 -4.59
N GLY A 51 11.55 -3.17 -4.31
CA GLY A 51 12.30 -2.06 -4.91
C GLY A 51 11.83 -1.64 -6.30
N LYS A 52 10.83 -2.32 -6.89
CA LYS A 52 10.23 -1.89 -8.15
C LYS A 52 9.41 -0.62 -7.92
N GLU A 53 9.74 0.43 -8.66
CA GLU A 53 8.98 1.67 -8.67
C GLU A 53 7.68 1.47 -9.46
N ILE A 54 6.57 1.92 -8.88
CA ILE A 54 5.24 1.83 -9.45
C ILE A 54 4.42 3.06 -9.06
N ALA A 55 3.46 3.44 -9.89
CA ALA A 55 2.40 4.35 -9.52
C ALA A 55 1.09 3.56 -9.35
N ILE A 56 0.27 3.96 -8.38
CA ILE A 56 -1.02 3.31 -8.10
C ILE A 56 -2.11 4.38 -7.94
N GLU A 57 -3.31 4.05 -8.41
CA GLU A 57 -4.53 4.79 -8.08
C GLU A 57 -5.51 3.83 -7.39
N GLY A 58 -6.22 4.34 -6.41
CA GLY A 58 -7.13 3.53 -5.63
C GLY A 58 -8.01 4.34 -4.69
N LYS A 59 -8.72 3.63 -3.83
CA LYS A 59 -9.57 4.21 -2.79
C LYS A 59 -9.02 3.87 -1.40
N LEU A 60 -9.11 4.81 -0.48
CA LEU A 60 -8.88 4.53 0.94
C LEU A 60 -10.00 3.62 1.45
N THR A 61 -9.60 2.58 2.16
CA THR A 61 -10.51 1.65 2.81
C THR A 61 -10.07 1.48 4.25
N ASN A 62 -11.04 1.36 5.15
CA ASN A 62 -10.78 1.09 6.55
C ASN A 62 -11.29 -0.29 6.90
N ARG A 63 -10.49 -1.02 7.67
CA ARG A 63 -10.94 -2.22 8.37
C ARG A 63 -10.61 -2.09 9.85
N SER A 64 -11.45 -2.67 10.67
CA SER A 64 -11.16 -2.89 12.09
C SER A 64 -10.86 -4.36 12.35
N TYR A 65 -10.06 -4.61 13.38
CA TYR A 65 -9.89 -5.94 13.94
C TYR A 65 -9.66 -5.83 15.46
N GLU A 66 -10.10 -6.85 16.19
CA GLU A 66 -9.81 -6.95 17.62
C GLU A 66 -8.45 -7.63 17.83
N THR A 67 -7.67 -7.06 18.74
CA THR A 67 -6.42 -7.66 19.22
C THR A 67 -6.71 -8.76 20.22
N LYS A 68 -5.71 -9.58 20.55
CA LYS A 68 -5.88 -10.66 21.53
C LYS A 68 -6.20 -10.12 22.93
N GLU A 69 -5.79 -8.88 23.18
CA GLU A 69 -5.96 -8.13 24.41
C GLU A 69 -7.34 -7.44 24.50
N GLY A 70 -8.17 -7.52 23.45
CA GLY A 70 -9.52 -6.95 23.39
C GLY A 70 -9.61 -5.53 22.81
N ASP A 71 -8.48 -4.90 22.45
CA ASP A 71 -8.51 -3.58 21.81
C ASP A 71 -8.97 -3.68 20.35
N THR A 72 -9.88 -2.79 19.93
CA THR A 72 -10.21 -2.59 18.51
C THR A 72 -9.14 -1.70 17.84
N ARG A 73 -8.52 -2.19 16.76
CA ARG A 73 -7.56 -1.44 15.93
C ARG A 73 -8.15 -1.14 14.57
N TYR A 74 -7.93 0.09 14.09
CA TYR A 74 -8.32 0.53 12.76
C TYR A 74 -7.10 0.58 11.86
N VAL A 75 -7.25 0.10 10.62
CA VAL A 75 -6.20 0.15 9.60
C VAL A 75 -6.79 0.82 8.38
N THR A 76 -6.09 1.84 7.90
CA THR A 76 -6.33 2.43 6.58
C THR A 76 -5.44 1.72 5.56
N GLU A 77 -6.05 1.27 4.46
CA GLU A 77 -5.38 0.58 3.37
C GLU A 77 -5.83 1.20 2.05
N VAL A 78 -4.98 1.18 1.03
CA VAL A 78 -5.31 1.62 -0.32
C VAL A 78 -5.77 0.40 -1.12
N PHE A 79 -7.03 0.38 -1.51
CA PHE A 79 -7.55 -0.59 -2.47
C PHE A 79 -7.23 -0.09 -3.87
N CYS A 80 -6.25 -0.72 -4.52
CA CYS A 80 -5.74 -0.33 -5.82
C CYS A 80 -6.71 -0.75 -6.94
N ASN A 81 -7.08 0.24 -7.76
CA ASN A 81 -7.91 0.08 -8.95
C ASN A 81 -7.06 0.14 -10.22
N GLU A 82 -5.98 0.92 -10.21
CA GLU A 82 -5.05 1.07 -11.33
C GLU A 82 -3.60 0.98 -10.83
N LEU A 83 -2.74 0.40 -11.66
CA LEU A 83 -1.31 0.25 -11.41
C LEU A 83 -0.54 0.52 -12.70
N LEU A 84 0.44 1.40 -12.61
CA LEU A 84 1.40 1.69 -13.68
C LEU A 84 2.79 1.23 -13.25
N LEU A 85 3.45 0.46 -14.10
CA LEU A 85 4.85 0.10 -13.96
C LEU A 85 5.71 1.25 -14.48
N LEU A 86 6.72 1.66 -13.70
CA LEU A 86 7.69 2.70 -14.06
C LEU A 86 9.00 2.09 -14.59
#